data_AF-A0A087HD04-F1
#
_entry.id   AF-A0A087HD04-F1
#
_cell.length_a   1.000
_cell.length_b   1.000
_cell.length_c   1.000
_cell.angle_alpha   90.00
_cell.angle_beta   90.00
_cell.angle_gamma   90.00
#
_symmetry.space_group_name_H-M   'P 1'
#
loop_
_entity.id
_entity.type
_entity.pdbx_description
1 polymer ?
#
loop_
_entity_poly.entity_id
_entity_poly.type
_entity_poly.pdbx_seq_one_letter_code
_entity_poly.pdbx_strand_id
1 'polypeptide(L)'
;MLIPFLNSFSNQLLDAITKDSNESKTPRDKLIGGLLTADFDEGTEAYKEATEHLVRDEYYASNSSECRYIVWIARDGLGNQLLTLTSTFLYALLTKRIILVDQRKDIRDLLCEPFPEYSDNLKNMFWERPSSTGEIIEVFQPSGERVQQTNKKLHDQKVLAEIYLLSLTDNIVTSARSTFGYVSYSLGGLKPWLLYEPKGLTTPDPMCVRSKSMEPCYHNPPSHGCEADWRKNSEKILPFVRHCEDMIYAGLKLFDEL
;
A
#
# COMPACT_ATOMS: atom_id res chain seq x y z
N MET A 1 -18.62 -25.87 -6.27
CA MET A 1 -19.29 -25.34 -5.06
C MET A 1 -18.51 -24.20 -4.37
N LEU A 2 -17.36 -23.74 -4.92
CA LEU A 2 -16.48 -22.72 -4.33
C LEU A 2 -16.63 -21.30 -4.91
N ILE A 3 -17.12 -21.16 -6.15
CA ILE A 3 -17.48 -19.86 -6.77
C ILE A 3 -18.54 -19.08 -5.94
N PRO A 4 -19.57 -19.72 -5.35
CA PRO A 4 -20.49 -19.04 -4.44
C PRO A 4 -19.80 -18.52 -3.17
N PHE A 5 -18.72 -19.19 -2.73
CA PHE A 5 -18.03 -18.90 -1.47
C PHE A 5 -17.16 -17.64 -1.58
N LEU A 6 -16.43 -17.47 -2.69
CA LEU A 6 -15.64 -16.26 -2.95
C LEU A 6 -16.51 -15.03 -3.20
N ASN A 7 -17.61 -15.18 -3.95
CA ASN A 7 -18.59 -14.10 -4.12
C ASN A 7 -19.28 -13.76 -2.79
N SER A 8 -19.60 -14.77 -1.97
CA SER A 8 -20.16 -14.54 -0.64
C SER A 8 -19.16 -13.86 0.29
N PHE A 9 -17.89 -14.26 0.26
CA PHE A 9 -16.84 -13.66 1.08
C PHE A 9 -16.55 -12.22 0.67
N SER A 10 -16.45 -11.92 -0.63
CA SER A 10 -16.28 -10.56 -1.13
C SER A 10 -17.47 -9.67 -0.76
N ASN A 11 -18.70 -10.19 -0.87
CA ASN A 11 -19.90 -9.44 -0.48
C ASN A 11 -19.99 -9.25 1.04
N GLN A 12 -19.63 -10.26 1.84
CA GLN A 12 -19.58 -10.16 3.29
C GLN A 12 -18.48 -9.19 3.78
N LEU A 13 -17.34 -9.14 3.09
CA LEU A 13 -16.26 -8.20 3.39
C LEU A 13 -16.69 -6.77 3.04
N LEU A 14 -17.35 -6.55 1.89
CA LEU A 14 -17.95 -5.25 1.55
C LEU A 14 -19.06 -4.84 2.54
N ASP A 15 -19.90 -5.78 2.96
CA ASP A 15 -20.95 -5.53 3.96
C ASP A 15 -20.35 -5.20 5.33
N ALA A 16 -19.26 -5.86 5.73
CA ALA A 16 -18.54 -5.57 6.97
C ALA A 16 -17.85 -4.20 6.95
N ILE A 17 -17.40 -3.73 5.78
CA ILE A 17 -16.79 -2.40 5.61
C ILE A 17 -17.85 -1.28 5.61
N THR A 18 -19.10 -1.58 5.29
CA THR A 18 -20.19 -0.59 5.17
C THR A 18 -21.10 -0.50 6.39
N LYS A 19 -21.00 -1.45 7.33
CA LYS A 19 -21.90 -1.52 8.48
C LYS A 19 -21.23 -0.98 9.75
N ASP A 20 -21.60 0.25 10.08
CA ASP A 20 -21.34 0.93 11.34
C ASP A 20 -21.68 0.01 12.53
N SER A 21 -20.69 -0.29 13.38
CA SER A 21 -20.82 -1.31 14.42
C SER A 21 -21.11 -0.70 15.79
N ASN A 22 -22.37 -0.76 16.20
CA ASN A 22 -22.73 -0.69 17.62
C ASN A 22 -22.33 -2.00 18.34
N GLU A 23 -21.56 -1.82 19.41
CA GLU A 23 -21.26 -2.70 20.56
C GLU A 23 -20.28 -3.91 20.44
N SER A 24 -19.21 -3.81 21.26
CA SER A 24 -18.84 -4.74 22.36
C SER A 24 -17.40 -5.26 22.35
N LYS A 25 -16.70 -4.97 23.47
CA LYS A 25 -15.35 -5.35 23.94
C LYS A 25 -14.48 -6.18 22.98
N THR A 26 -13.42 -5.55 22.47
CA THR A 26 -12.44 -6.11 21.54
C THR A 26 -11.43 -7.07 22.23
N PRO A 27 -11.33 -8.35 21.78
CA PRO A 27 -10.28 -9.28 22.19
C PRO A 27 -8.87 -8.77 21.81
N ARG A 28 -7.86 -9.03 22.65
CA ARG A 28 -6.45 -8.60 22.43
C ARG A 28 -5.86 -9.06 21.09
N ASP A 29 -6.28 -10.20 20.57
CA ASP A 29 -5.84 -10.72 19.26
C ASP A 29 -6.30 -9.85 18.09
N LYS A 30 -7.35 -9.03 18.31
CA LYS A 30 -7.82 -8.03 17.33
C LYS A 30 -6.99 -6.74 17.35
N LEU A 31 -6.07 -6.56 18.30
CA LEU A 31 -5.30 -5.33 18.46
C LEU A 31 -3.91 -5.37 17.82
N ILE A 32 -3.61 -6.35 16.95
CA ILE A 32 -2.32 -6.53 16.26
C ILE A 32 -1.13 -6.24 17.20
N GLY A 33 -1.03 -7.01 18.29
CA GLY A 33 0.05 -6.86 19.26
C GLY A 33 0.06 -5.53 20.04
N GLY A 34 -1.05 -4.79 20.07
CA GLY A 34 -1.16 -3.48 20.72
C GLY A 34 -1.00 -2.29 19.78
N LEU A 35 -0.89 -2.53 18.46
CA LEU A 35 -0.85 -1.48 17.44
C LEU A 35 -2.18 -0.73 17.32
N LEU A 36 -3.30 -1.43 17.53
CA LEU A 36 -4.63 -0.81 17.51
C LEU A 36 -5.08 -0.49 18.94
N THR A 37 -5.68 0.68 19.12
CA THR A 37 -6.36 1.06 20.37
C THR A 37 -7.79 0.52 20.37
N ALA A 38 -8.29 0.14 21.56
CA ALA A 38 -9.64 -0.39 21.69
C ALA A 38 -10.74 0.67 21.47
N ASP A 39 -10.39 1.95 21.58
CA ASP A 39 -11.28 3.10 21.49
C ASP A 39 -11.17 3.74 20.10
N PHE A 40 -11.83 3.13 19.11
CA PHE A 40 -12.09 3.78 17.82
C PHE A 40 -13.46 4.47 17.92
N ASP A 41 -13.46 5.79 18.09
CA ASP A 41 -14.68 6.61 18.00
C ASP A 41 -14.43 7.77 17.02
N GLU A 42 -15.27 7.85 16.00
CA GLU A 42 -15.15 8.78 14.88
C GLU A 42 -15.80 10.12 15.28
N GLY A 43 -15.04 10.98 15.98
CA GLY A 43 -15.48 12.34 16.25
C GLY A 43 -15.02 12.92 17.59
N THR A 44 -13.71 13.05 17.80
CA THR A 44 -13.19 13.67 19.01
C THR A 44 -13.41 15.19 18.99
N GLU A 45 -13.82 15.80 20.12
CA GLU A 45 -13.95 17.27 20.27
C GLU A 45 -12.69 18.04 19.85
N ALA A 46 -11.51 17.41 20.00
CA ALA A 46 -10.22 17.93 19.55
C ALA A 46 -10.18 18.23 18.03
N TYR A 47 -10.89 17.48 17.19
CA TYR A 47 -10.98 17.76 15.75
C TYR A 47 -11.76 19.05 15.48
N LYS A 48 -12.86 19.27 16.22
CA LYS A 48 -13.70 20.48 16.08
C LYS A 48 -12.94 21.74 16.51
N GLU A 49 -12.28 21.69 17.66
CA GLU A 49 -11.44 22.79 18.16
C GLU A 49 -10.29 23.10 17.20
N ALA A 50 -9.61 22.08 16.66
CA ALA A 50 -8.55 22.25 15.67
C ALA A 50 -9.02 22.93 14.38
N THR A 51 -10.21 22.59 13.88
CA THR A 51 -10.78 23.22 12.67
C THR A 51 -11.16 24.68 12.86
N GLU A 52 -11.60 25.10 14.06
CA GLU A 52 -11.93 26.50 14.34
C GLU A 52 -10.68 27.41 14.29
N HIS A 53 -9.51 26.87 14.65
CA HIS A 53 -8.24 27.58 14.53
C HIS A 53 -7.76 27.79 13.08
N LEU A 54 -8.18 26.94 12.13
CA LEU A 54 -7.82 27.07 10.72
C LEU A 54 -8.66 28.11 9.97
N VAL A 55 -9.79 28.54 10.55
CA VAL A 55 -10.72 29.52 9.98
C VAL A 55 -10.42 30.94 10.47
N ARG A 56 -9.61 31.11 11.51
CA ARG A 56 -9.30 32.43 12.09
C ARG A 56 -8.16 33.11 11.33
N ASP A 57 -8.48 34.22 10.66
CA ASP A 57 -7.54 35.09 9.96
C ASP A 57 -6.37 35.56 10.86
N GLU A 58 -5.21 35.74 10.20
CA GLU A 58 -3.83 36.06 10.62
C GLU A 58 -3.57 37.12 11.72
N TYR A 59 -4.56 37.68 12.43
CA TYR A 59 -4.36 38.92 13.20
C TYR A 59 -4.11 38.77 14.71
N TYR A 60 -4.27 37.60 15.34
CA TYR A 60 -3.93 37.40 16.76
C TYR A 60 -3.39 35.99 17.06
N ALA A 61 -2.19 35.66 16.59
CA ALA A 61 -1.44 34.51 17.10
C ALA A 61 -0.77 34.90 18.44
N SER A 62 -1.55 34.97 19.52
CA SER A 62 -1.03 35.17 20.86
C SER A 62 -1.28 33.94 21.73
N ASN A 63 -0.19 33.30 22.16
CA ASN A 63 -0.10 32.43 23.35
C ASN A 63 -1.17 31.34 23.51
N SER A 64 -1.37 30.53 22.47
CA SER A 64 -1.93 29.18 22.63
C SER A 64 -0.80 28.19 22.34
N SER A 65 -0.78 27.02 22.99
CA SER A 65 0.09 25.92 22.59
C SER A 65 -0.30 25.49 21.17
N GLU A 66 0.28 26.15 20.17
CA GLU A 66 -0.12 26.09 18.76
C GLU A 66 0.03 24.65 18.25
N CYS A 67 -1.10 23.96 18.12
CA CYS A 67 -1.17 22.72 17.37
C CYS A 67 -0.53 22.93 16.00
N ARG A 68 0.44 22.08 15.67
CA ARG A 68 1.11 22.12 14.37
C ARG A 68 0.46 21.07 13.48
N TYR A 69 0.11 21.47 12.26
CA TYR A 69 -0.61 20.62 11.33
C TYR A 69 0.26 20.22 10.14
N ILE A 70 -0.11 19.11 9.49
CA ILE A 70 0.31 18.72 8.14
C ILE A 70 -0.95 18.39 7.37
N VAL A 71 -1.10 18.97 6.17
CA VAL A 71 -2.21 18.62 5.28
C VAL A 71 -1.70 17.62 4.25
N TRP A 72 -2.26 16.41 4.25
CA TRP A 72 -2.04 15.43 3.20
C TRP A 72 -3.12 15.58 2.13
N ILE A 73 -2.71 15.53 0.86
CA ILE A 73 -3.59 15.71 -0.29
C ILE A 73 -3.52 14.45 -1.15
N ALA A 74 -4.68 13.85 -1.40
CA ALA A 74 -4.82 12.71 -2.30
C ALA A 74 -4.40 13.07 -3.74
N ARG A 75 -3.29 12.50 -4.20
CA ARG A 75 -2.77 12.59 -5.57
C ARG A 75 -2.40 11.19 -6.07
N ASP A 76 -2.39 11.00 -7.39
CA ASP A 76 -2.05 9.74 -8.04
C ASP A 76 -2.97 8.54 -7.65
N GLY A 77 -2.54 7.31 -7.90
CA GLY A 77 -3.27 6.06 -7.60
C GLY A 77 -3.07 5.51 -6.16
N LEU A 78 -3.76 4.42 -5.79
CA LEU A 78 -3.97 3.81 -4.44
C LEU A 78 -2.68 3.51 -3.76
N GLY A 79 -1.83 2.78 -4.47
CA GLY A 79 -0.53 2.38 -3.98
C GLY A 79 0.22 3.63 -3.56
N ASN A 80 0.25 4.66 -4.41
CA ASN A 80 0.89 5.92 -4.08
C ASN A 80 0.19 6.64 -2.92
N GLN A 81 -1.14 6.67 -2.89
CA GLN A 81 -1.88 7.32 -1.81
C GLN A 81 -1.67 6.64 -0.46
N LEU A 82 -1.75 5.31 -0.39
CA LEU A 82 -1.46 4.54 0.82
C LEU A 82 -0.01 4.73 1.25
N LEU A 83 0.96 4.59 0.35
CA LEU A 83 2.38 4.76 0.67
C LEU A 83 2.71 6.18 1.14
N THR A 84 2.18 7.21 0.47
CA THR A 84 2.42 8.62 0.84
C THR A 84 1.66 9.04 2.09
N LEU A 85 0.45 8.52 2.32
CA LEU A 85 -0.30 8.74 3.55
C LEU A 85 0.44 8.13 4.74
N THR A 86 0.91 6.89 4.62
CA THR A 86 1.72 6.23 5.66
C THR A 86 3.03 7.00 5.91
N SER A 87 3.72 7.42 4.85
CA SER A 87 4.94 8.24 4.97
C SER A 87 4.67 9.58 5.66
N THR A 88 3.55 10.22 5.34
CA THR A 88 3.13 11.50 5.93
C THR A 88 2.73 11.33 7.39
N PHE A 89 2.05 10.23 7.72
CA PHE A 89 1.71 9.87 9.08
C PHE A 89 2.97 9.65 9.93
N LEU A 90 3.96 8.89 9.43
CA LEU A 90 5.25 8.73 10.09
C LEU A 90 5.94 10.09 10.31
N TYR A 91 5.97 10.95 9.30
CA TYR A 91 6.53 12.29 9.41
C TYR A 91 5.77 13.17 10.43
N ALA A 92 4.44 13.04 10.50
CA ALA A 92 3.61 13.72 11.49
C ALA A 92 3.93 13.26 12.92
N LEU A 93 4.13 11.95 13.14
CA LEU A 93 4.58 11.40 14.42
C LEU A 93 5.95 11.95 14.82
N LEU A 94 6.93 11.91 13.90
CA LEU A 94 8.30 12.39 14.15
C LEU A 94 8.34 13.89 14.46
N THR A 95 7.43 14.67 13.88
CA THR A 95 7.38 16.13 14.07
C THR A 95 6.35 16.59 15.09
N LYS A 96 5.61 15.67 15.72
CA LYS A 96 4.50 15.95 16.65
C LYS A 96 3.48 16.91 16.03
N ARG A 97 2.97 16.53 14.86
CA ARG A 97 1.96 17.29 14.11
C ARG A 97 0.68 16.47 13.94
N ILE A 98 -0.45 17.16 13.88
CA ILE A 98 -1.74 16.56 13.55
C ILE A 98 -1.83 16.47 12.03
N ILE A 99 -2.09 15.27 11.51
CA ILE A 99 -2.35 15.08 10.09
C ILE A 99 -3.81 15.42 9.79
N LEU A 100 -4.00 16.29 8.79
CA LEU A 100 -5.29 16.62 8.22
C LEU A 100 -5.34 15.99 6.85
N VAL A 101 -6.33 15.15 6.63
CA VAL A 101 -6.45 14.36 5.42
C VAL A 101 -7.51 15.03 4.53
N ASP A 102 -7.10 15.59 3.40
CA ASP A 102 -8.01 16.28 2.49
C ASP A 102 -8.97 15.29 1.80
N GLN A 103 -10.23 15.27 2.25
CA GLN A 103 -11.29 14.41 1.73
C GLN A 103 -12.01 14.98 0.50
N ARG A 104 -11.58 16.12 -0.06
CA ARG A 104 -12.23 16.72 -1.25
C ARG A 104 -12.26 15.78 -2.46
N LYS A 105 -11.35 14.82 -2.52
CA LYS A 105 -11.45 13.61 -3.33
C LYS A 105 -11.57 12.46 -2.33
N ASP A 106 -12.65 11.69 -2.43
CA ASP A 106 -12.91 10.58 -1.51
C ASP A 106 -11.68 9.65 -1.53
N ILE A 107 -11.10 9.34 -0.37
CA ILE A 107 -9.86 8.54 -0.23
C ILE A 107 -10.14 7.04 -0.44
N ARG A 108 -11.35 6.74 -0.89
CA ARG A 108 -11.90 5.40 -1.12
C ARG A 108 -11.67 4.88 -2.53
N ASP A 109 -10.77 5.49 -3.31
CA ASP A 109 -10.94 5.50 -4.77
C ASP A 109 -9.71 5.13 -5.63
N LEU A 110 -9.11 3.92 -5.53
CA LEU A 110 -7.87 3.67 -6.24
C LEU A 110 -7.46 2.21 -6.74
N LEU A 111 -6.85 2.08 -7.97
CA LEU A 111 -5.92 1.13 -8.74
C LEU A 111 -6.26 -0.24 -9.46
N CYS A 112 -6.00 -0.40 -10.77
CA CYS A 112 -5.84 -1.74 -11.42
C CYS A 112 -4.42 -2.38 -11.32
N GLU A 113 -4.36 -3.71 -11.41
CA GLU A 113 -3.28 -4.51 -12.08
C GLU A 113 -3.89 -5.70 -12.90
N PRO A 114 -3.18 -6.39 -13.81
CA PRO A 114 -3.47 -6.23 -15.24
C PRO A 114 -3.95 -7.50 -15.99
N PHE A 115 -4.79 -7.27 -17.00
CA PHE A 115 -5.18 -8.14 -18.13
C PHE A 115 -5.68 -9.59 -17.85
N PRO A 116 -6.97 -9.91 -18.11
CA PRO A 116 -7.51 -11.26 -17.94
C PRO A 116 -6.82 -12.34 -18.80
N GLU A 117 -6.20 -11.93 -19.91
CA GLU A 117 -5.47 -12.81 -20.82
C GLU A 117 -4.31 -13.54 -20.11
N TYR A 118 -3.69 -12.92 -19.10
CA TYR A 118 -2.62 -13.57 -18.33
C TYR A 118 -3.15 -14.72 -17.47
N SER A 119 -4.28 -14.52 -16.78
CA SER A 119 -4.92 -15.55 -15.95
C SER A 119 -5.44 -16.71 -16.79
N ASP A 120 -6.03 -16.41 -17.95
CA ASP A 120 -6.52 -17.44 -18.86
C ASP A 120 -5.35 -18.28 -19.40
N ASN A 121 -4.23 -17.65 -19.75
CA ASN A 121 -3.01 -18.37 -20.15
C ASN A 121 -2.46 -19.26 -19.03
N LEU A 122 -2.42 -18.77 -17.78
CA LEU A 122 -1.97 -19.58 -16.64
C LEU A 122 -2.91 -20.75 -16.35
N LYS A 123 -4.23 -20.52 -16.38
CA LYS A 123 -5.24 -21.59 -16.24
C LYS A 123 -5.02 -22.66 -17.29
N ASN A 124 -4.87 -22.26 -18.56
CA ASN A 124 -4.63 -23.20 -19.66
C ASN A 124 -3.32 -23.97 -19.45
N MET A 125 -2.23 -23.31 -19.04
CA MET A 125 -0.95 -23.97 -18.79
C MET A 125 -1.05 -25.08 -17.73
N PHE A 126 -1.67 -24.80 -16.59
CA PHE A 126 -1.82 -25.78 -15.50
C PHE A 126 -2.92 -26.81 -15.75
N TRP A 127 -3.89 -26.50 -16.62
CA TRP A 127 -4.88 -27.46 -17.09
C TRP A 127 -4.29 -28.45 -18.09
N GLU A 128 -3.48 -27.98 -19.03
CA GLU A 128 -2.86 -28.80 -20.08
C GLU A 128 -1.68 -29.62 -19.58
N ARG A 129 -0.97 -29.15 -18.54
CA ARG A 129 0.22 -29.81 -17.99
C ARG A 129 0.06 -30.06 -16.50
N PRO A 130 -0.28 -31.29 -16.07
CA PRO A 130 -0.35 -31.61 -14.65
C PRO A 130 1.00 -31.41 -13.98
N SER A 131 0.98 -30.98 -12.71
CA SER A 131 2.20 -30.77 -11.95
C SER A 131 3.01 -32.06 -11.84
N SER A 132 4.31 -31.98 -12.10
CA SER A 132 5.24 -33.11 -11.94
C SER A 132 5.31 -33.64 -10.50
N THR A 133 4.91 -32.83 -9.51
CA THR A 133 4.86 -33.18 -8.08
C THR A 133 3.52 -33.80 -7.66
N GLY A 134 2.51 -33.80 -8.53
CA GLY A 134 1.16 -34.25 -8.21
C GLY A 134 0.30 -33.23 -7.44
N GLU A 135 0.81 -32.01 -7.23
CA GLU A 135 0.05 -30.93 -6.60
C GLU A 135 -1.11 -30.46 -7.48
N ILE A 136 -2.24 -30.13 -6.83
CA ILE A 136 -3.41 -29.54 -7.49
C ILE A 136 -3.20 -28.03 -7.53
N ILE A 137 -3.21 -27.47 -8.73
CA ILE A 137 -3.01 -26.02 -8.95
C ILE A 137 -4.32 -25.43 -9.46
N GLU A 138 -4.90 -24.52 -8.69
CA GLU A 138 -6.08 -23.76 -9.07
C GLU A 138 -5.71 -22.28 -9.24
N VAL A 139 -6.09 -21.69 -10.37
CA VAL A 139 -5.78 -20.29 -10.69
C VAL A 139 -7.05 -19.46 -10.58
N PHE A 140 -7.03 -18.48 -9.68
CA PHE A 140 -8.12 -17.55 -9.44
C PHE A 140 -7.72 -16.13 -9.85
N GLN A 141 -8.63 -15.43 -10.54
CA GLN A 141 -8.52 -13.99 -10.80
C GLN A 141 -9.80 -13.31 -10.32
N PRO A 142 -9.73 -12.46 -9.28
CA PRO A 142 -10.90 -11.78 -8.74
C PRO A 142 -11.51 -10.75 -9.70
N SER A 143 -10.70 -9.88 -10.30
CA SER A 143 -11.17 -8.89 -11.28
C SER A 143 -10.32 -8.85 -12.55
N GLY A 144 -10.98 -8.52 -13.67
CA GLY A 144 -10.37 -8.40 -15.00
C GLY A 144 -10.44 -6.96 -15.53
N GLU A 145 -10.22 -5.98 -14.67
CA GLU A 145 -10.35 -4.57 -15.05
C GLU A 145 -9.13 -4.14 -15.88
N ARG A 146 -9.32 -4.04 -17.19
CA ARG A 146 -8.24 -3.84 -18.18
C ARG A 146 -7.63 -2.44 -18.18
N VAL A 147 -8.34 -1.45 -17.63
CA VAL A 147 -7.99 -0.04 -17.69
C VAL A 147 -8.23 0.58 -16.34
N GLN A 148 -7.25 1.33 -15.84
CA GLN A 148 -7.35 2.08 -14.60
C GLN A 148 -8.49 3.11 -14.69
N GLN A 149 -9.44 3.03 -13.75
CA GLN A 149 -10.57 3.97 -13.66
C GLN A 149 -10.52 4.75 -12.34
N THR A 150 -9.42 5.48 -12.12
CA THR A 150 -9.20 6.28 -10.91
C THR A 150 -10.40 7.20 -10.63
N ASN A 151 -10.81 7.31 -9.36
CA ASN A 151 -11.98 8.07 -8.89
C ASN A 151 -13.33 7.39 -9.20
N LYS A 152 -13.40 6.06 -9.18
CA LYS A 152 -14.65 5.29 -9.31
C LYS A 152 -14.79 4.28 -8.18
N LYS A 153 -15.51 4.67 -7.13
CA LYS A 153 -15.88 3.85 -5.95
C LYS A 153 -15.92 2.32 -6.14
N LEU A 154 -16.66 1.80 -7.14
CA LEU A 154 -16.81 0.36 -7.33
C LEU A 154 -15.54 -0.32 -7.87
N HIS A 155 -14.79 0.35 -8.76
CA HIS A 155 -13.51 -0.13 -9.26
C HIS A 155 -12.58 -0.32 -8.06
N ASP A 156 -12.48 0.73 -7.28
CA ASP A 156 -11.52 0.95 -6.21
C ASP A 156 -11.72 0.04 -4.98
N GLN A 157 -12.97 -0.28 -4.65
CA GLN A 157 -13.28 -1.31 -3.65
C GLN A 157 -12.76 -2.69 -4.04
N LYS A 158 -12.81 -3.05 -5.33
CA LYS A 158 -12.26 -4.33 -5.80
C LYS A 158 -10.75 -4.35 -5.67
N VAL A 159 -10.11 -3.23 -5.96
CA VAL A 159 -8.66 -3.09 -5.84
C VAL A 159 -8.20 -3.29 -4.41
N LEU A 160 -8.84 -2.58 -3.48
CA LEU A 160 -8.49 -2.70 -2.07
C LEU A 160 -8.68 -4.15 -1.62
N ALA A 161 -9.79 -4.78 -2.03
CA ALA A 161 -10.00 -6.20 -1.79
C ALA A 161 -8.89 -7.08 -2.39
N GLU A 162 -8.40 -6.80 -3.61
CA GLU A 162 -7.29 -7.53 -4.21
C GLU A 162 -5.95 -7.32 -3.49
N ILE A 163 -5.65 -6.10 -3.06
CA ILE A 163 -4.47 -5.81 -2.23
C ILE A 163 -4.52 -6.67 -0.95
N TYR A 164 -5.67 -6.69 -0.27
CA TYR A 164 -5.86 -7.51 0.92
C TYR A 164 -5.81 -9.01 0.62
N LEU A 165 -6.39 -9.47 -0.48
CA LEU A 165 -6.31 -10.89 -0.87
C LEU A 165 -4.87 -11.31 -1.12
N LEU A 166 -4.07 -10.46 -1.78
CA LEU A 166 -2.65 -10.72 -2.02
C LEU A 166 -1.82 -10.67 -0.74
N SER A 167 -2.13 -9.76 0.20
CA SER A 167 -1.42 -9.66 1.47
C SER A 167 -1.64 -10.89 2.37
N LEU A 168 -2.71 -11.65 2.14
CA LEU A 168 -3.05 -12.87 2.88
C LEU A 168 -2.41 -14.14 2.29
N THR A 169 -1.59 -14.02 1.24
CA THR A 169 -0.90 -15.16 0.63
C THR A 169 0.35 -15.57 1.41
N ASP A 170 0.72 -16.85 1.36
CA ASP A 170 1.97 -17.32 2.00
C ASP A 170 3.23 -16.86 1.24
N ASN A 171 3.11 -16.77 -0.09
CA ASN A 171 4.17 -16.32 -0.99
C ASN A 171 3.58 -15.40 -2.05
N ILE A 172 4.26 -14.28 -2.31
CA ILE A 172 3.79 -13.27 -3.24
C ILE A 172 4.82 -12.99 -4.32
N VAL A 173 4.32 -12.84 -5.55
CA VAL A 173 5.05 -12.39 -6.73
C VAL A 173 4.45 -11.05 -7.15
N THR A 174 5.28 -10.04 -7.39
CA THR A 174 4.82 -8.69 -7.78
C THR A 174 5.63 -8.14 -8.94
N SER A 175 5.04 -7.20 -9.68
CA SER A 175 5.69 -6.52 -10.80
C SER A 175 6.65 -5.44 -10.31
N ALA A 176 7.80 -5.30 -10.98
CA ALA A 176 8.74 -4.21 -10.74
C ALA A 176 8.05 -2.84 -10.82
N ARG A 177 8.40 -1.92 -9.90
CA ARG A 177 7.86 -0.54 -9.80
C ARG A 177 6.37 -0.45 -9.48
N SER A 178 5.69 -1.55 -9.18
CA SER A 178 4.26 -1.52 -8.87
C SER A 178 4.00 -1.14 -7.41
N THR A 179 3.47 0.06 -7.18
CA THR A 179 3.09 0.47 -5.83
C THR A 179 1.88 -0.30 -5.29
N PHE A 180 1.05 -0.89 -6.17
CA PHE A 180 0.03 -1.87 -5.80
C PHE A 180 0.67 -3.11 -5.16
N GLY A 181 1.70 -3.66 -5.81
CA GLY A 181 2.51 -4.75 -5.26
C GLY A 181 3.20 -4.38 -3.95
N TYR A 182 3.73 -3.16 -3.86
CA TYR A 182 4.40 -2.69 -2.65
C TYR A 182 3.48 -2.71 -1.44
N VAL A 183 2.27 -2.18 -1.58
CA VAL A 183 1.29 -2.17 -0.49
C VAL A 183 0.90 -3.59 -0.11
N SER A 184 0.62 -4.47 -1.07
CA SER A 184 0.15 -5.83 -0.78
C SER A 184 1.17 -6.65 0.01
N TYR A 185 2.43 -6.71 -0.43
CA TYR A 185 3.44 -7.45 0.31
C TYR A 185 3.81 -6.78 1.64
N SER A 186 3.75 -5.44 1.73
CA SER A 186 4.08 -4.72 2.98
C SER A 186 3.01 -4.98 4.05
N LEU A 187 1.72 -4.98 3.66
CA LEU A 187 0.62 -5.32 4.56
C LEU A 187 0.68 -6.77 5.06
N GLY A 188 1.12 -7.69 4.21
CA GLY A 188 1.27 -9.11 4.56
C GLY A 188 2.55 -9.42 5.34
N GLY A 189 3.46 -8.46 5.49
CA GLY A 189 4.79 -8.73 6.05
C GLY A 189 5.63 -9.69 5.19
N LEU A 190 5.40 -9.71 3.88
CA LEU A 190 5.95 -10.69 2.95
C LEU A 190 7.20 -10.14 2.25
N LYS A 191 8.21 -11.00 2.08
CA LYS A 191 9.38 -10.73 1.22
C LYS A 191 9.06 -11.21 -0.20
N PRO A 192 8.75 -10.33 -1.18
CA PRO A 192 8.22 -10.74 -2.48
C PRO A 192 9.29 -11.34 -3.40
N TRP A 193 8.82 -12.08 -4.42
CA TRP A 193 9.55 -12.22 -5.69
C TRP A 193 9.17 -11.06 -6.61
N LEU A 194 10.15 -10.33 -7.14
CA LEU A 194 9.94 -9.17 -8.00
C LEU A 194 10.20 -9.56 -9.45
N LEU A 195 9.18 -9.51 -10.29
CA LEU A 195 9.28 -9.70 -11.74
C LEU A 195 9.89 -8.44 -12.37
N TYR A 196 11.01 -8.60 -13.08
CA TYR A 196 11.63 -7.46 -13.75
C TYR A 196 10.78 -6.95 -14.92
N GLU A 197 10.81 -5.63 -15.12
CA GLU A 197 10.17 -4.97 -16.25
C GLU A 197 10.79 -5.46 -17.57
N PRO A 198 10.00 -6.04 -18.49
CA PRO A 198 10.49 -6.41 -19.82
C PRO A 198 10.97 -5.19 -20.61
N LYS A 199 12.06 -5.33 -21.35
CA LYS A 199 12.54 -4.29 -22.27
C LYS A 199 12.08 -4.61 -23.69
N GLY A 200 11.01 -3.94 -24.13
CA GLY A 200 10.36 -4.23 -25.40
C GLY A 200 9.70 -5.61 -25.39
N LEU A 201 10.08 -6.50 -26.32
CA LEU A 201 9.60 -7.88 -26.39
C LEU A 201 10.58 -8.88 -25.76
N THR A 202 11.60 -8.40 -25.03
CA THR A 202 12.64 -9.26 -24.46
C THR A 202 12.37 -9.51 -22.98
N THR A 203 12.22 -10.78 -22.62
CA THR A 203 12.12 -11.21 -21.22
C THR A 203 13.47 -11.03 -20.51
N PRO A 204 13.53 -10.38 -19.34
CA PRO A 204 14.76 -10.26 -18.57
C PRO A 204 15.32 -11.62 -18.13
N ASP A 205 16.64 -11.73 -18.04
CA ASP A 205 17.35 -12.87 -17.45
C ASP A 205 18.30 -12.38 -16.33
N PRO A 206 18.06 -12.75 -15.06
CA PRO A 206 16.94 -13.56 -14.57
C PRO A 206 15.59 -12.84 -14.70
N MET A 207 14.48 -13.60 -14.78
CA MET A 207 13.12 -13.03 -14.91
C MET A 207 12.67 -12.30 -13.64
N CYS A 208 13.11 -12.78 -12.48
CA CYS A 208 12.71 -12.26 -11.20
C CYS A 208 13.83 -12.35 -10.16
N VAL A 209 13.68 -11.57 -9.09
CA VAL A 209 14.61 -11.55 -7.96
C VAL A 209 13.84 -11.66 -6.66
N ARG A 210 14.36 -12.42 -5.69
CA ARG A 210 13.79 -12.46 -4.34
C ARG A 210 14.24 -11.21 -3.57
N SER A 211 13.26 -10.41 -3.14
CA SER A 211 13.50 -9.27 -2.27
C SER A 211 13.96 -9.73 -0.89
N LYS A 212 14.93 -9.03 -0.29
CA LYS A 212 15.38 -9.32 1.08
C LYS A 212 14.58 -8.56 2.14
N SER A 213 13.71 -7.65 1.72
CA SER A 213 12.93 -6.77 2.58
C SER A 213 11.48 -6.69 2.12
N MET A 214 10.57 -6.50 3.08
CA MET A 214 9.15 -6.26 2.85
C MET A 214 8.82 -4.78 2.66
N GLU A 215 9.83 -3.91 2.55
CA GLU A 215 9.64 -2.46 2.46
C GLU A 215 9.30 -2.00 1.02
N PRO A 216 8.53 -0.91 0.87
CA PRO A 216 8.30 -0.29 -0.43
C PRO A 216 9.56 0.40 -0.97
N CYS A 217 9.65 0.55 -2.29
CA CYS A 217 10.69 1.34 -2.93
C CYS A 217 10.28 2.82 -3.02
N TYR A 218 11.11 3.73 -2.53
CA TYR A 218 10.99 5.15 -2.80
C TYR A 218 11.60 5.45 -4.17
N HIS A 219 10.75 5.63 -5.20
CA HIS A 219 11.19 5.76 -6.60
C HIS A 219 12.03 7.02 -6.90
N ASN A 220 11.75 8.13 -6.22
CA ASN A 220 12.36 9.43 -6.49
C ASN A 220 13.03 10.04 -5.25
N PRO A 221 14.06 9.38 -4.70
CA PRO A 221 14.77 9.86 -3.53
C PRO A 221 15.62 11.09 -3.86
N PRO A 222 15.91 11.96 -2.88
CA PRO A 222 16.92 13.00 -3.04
C PRO A 222 18.24 12.40 -3.51
N SER A 223 18.89 13.06 -4.47
CA SER A 223 20.16 12.60 -5.04
C SER A 223 21.40 12.88 -4.18
N HIS A 224 21.24 13.69 -3.12
CA HIS A 224 22.33 14.18 -2.28
C HIS A 224 21.83 14.44 -0.86
N GLY A 225 22.77 14.45 0.10
CA GLY A 225 22.51 14.86 1.48
C GLY A 225 22.36 16.38 1.63
N CYS A 226 22.00 16.83 2.83
CA CYS A 226 21.82 18.25 3.15
C CYS A 226 23.16 19.04 3.19
N GLU A 227 24.28 18.34 3.30
CA GLU A 227 25.62 18.94 3.25
C GLU A 227 25.99 19.30 1.80
N ALA A 228 26.77 20.37 1.62
CA ALA A 228 27.22 20.84 0.30
C ALA A 228 28.15 19.85 -0.45
N ASP A 229 28.44 18.68 0.12
CA ASP A 229 29.18 17.63 -0.55
C ASP A 229 28.23 16.75 -1.38
N TRP A 230 27.95 17.21 -2.61
CA TRP A 230 27.15 16.50 -3.62
C TRP A 230 27.72 15.12 -4.04
N ARG A 231 28.84 14.66 -3.48
CA ARG A 231 29.48 13.37 -3.81
C ARG A 231 29.03 12.19 -2.97
N LYS A 232 28.29 12.41 -1.87
CA LYS A 232 27.74 11.31 -1.07
C LYS A 232 26.44 10.80 -1.70
N ASN A 233 26.52 9.66 -2.39
CA ASN A 233 25.33 8.94 -2.83
C ASN A 233 24.41 8.65 -1.64
N SER A 234 23.11 8.90 -1.78
CA SER A 234 22.10 8.70 -0.74
C SER A 234 22.06 7.26 -0.20
N GLU A 235 22.48 6.27 -1.00
CA GLU A 235 22.62 4.85 -0.60
C GLU A 235 23.74 4.61 0.43
N LYS A 236 24.74 5.49 0.52
CA LYS A 236 25.93 5.30 1.37
C LYS A 236 25.82 6.04 2.70
N ILE A 237 24.68 6.69 2.95
CA ILE A 237 24.45 7.48 4.16
C ILE A 237 24.15 6.55 5.34
N LEU A 238 23.34 5.51 5.12
CA LEU A 238 22.88 4.60 6.18
C LEU A 238 23.03 3.14 5.73
N PRO A 239 23.52 2.23 6.59
CA PRO A 239 23.80 0.84 6.23
C PRO A 239 22.55 0.04 5.85
N PHE A 240 21.39 0.41 6.37
CA PHE A 240 20.10 -0.20 6.11
C PHE A 240 19.34 0.41 4.92
N VAL A 241 19.91 1.40 4.23
CA VAL A 241 19.30 2.03 3.03
C VAL A 241 20.09 1.60 1.80
N ARG A 242 19.42 0.96 0.83
CA ARG A 242 20.05 0.53 -0.42
C ARG A 242 19.13 0.76 -1.62
N HIS A 243 19.68 0.66 -2.82
CA HIS A 243 18.87 0.65 -4.04
C HIS A 243 17.87 -0.50 -4.05
N CYS A 244 16.70 -0.25 -4.63
CA CYS A 244 15.63 -1.22 -4.75
C CYS A 244 16.02 -2.32 -5.74
N GLU A 245 15.63 -3.56 -5.45
CA GLU A 245 16.01 -4.70 -6.29
C GLU A 245 15.34 -4.66 -7.68
N ASP A 246 14.20 -3.97 -7.81
CA ASP A 246 13.40 -3.81 -9.02
C ASP A 246 13.66 -2.52 -9.82
N MET A 247 14.50 -1.62 -9.29
CA MET A 247 14.91 -0.37 -9.95
C MET A 247 16.43 -0.28 -10.03
N ILE A 248 17.00 -0.88 -11.08
CA ILE A 248 18.46 -0.88 -11.27
C ILE A 248 18.97 0.58 -11.35
N TYR A 249 19.87 0.95 -10.43
CA TYR A 249 20.49 2.27 -10.28
C TYR A 249 19.55 3.42 -9.87
N ALA A 250 18.35 3.12 -9.39
CA ALA A 250 17.39 4.13 -8.97
C ALA A 250 16.58 3.66 -7.75
N GLY A 251 15.89 4.61 -7.14
CA GLY A 251 15.09 4.37 -5.95
C GLY A 251 15.89 3.96 -4.71
N LEU A 252 15.29 4.11 -3.54
CA LEU A 252 15.87 3.65 -2.27
C LEU A 252 14.84 2.88 -1.46
N LYS A 253 15.32 1.89 -0.72
CA LYS A 253 14.49 1.02 0.11
C LYS A 253 15.24 0.66 1.39
N LEU A 254 14.45 0.45 2.45
CA LEU A 254 14.93 -0.01 3.75
C LEU A 254 15.12 -1.53 3.75
N PHE A 255 16.17 -1.98 4.44
CA PHE A 255 16.46 -3.39 4.63
C PHE A 255 16.74 -3.66 6.11
N ASP A 256 16.23 -4.78 6.61
CA ASP A 256 16.63 -5.29 7.91
C ASP A 256 18.17 -5.44 7.95
N GLU A 257 18.79 -4.96 9.02
CA GLU A 257 20.19 -5.26 9.31
C GLU A 257 20.32 -6.76 9.57
N LEU A 258 21.29 -7.40 8.90
CA LEU A 258 21.70 -8.78 9.19
C LEU A 258 22.62 -8.80 10.41
#